data_AF-A0A9W4N2Q5-F1
#
_entry.id   AF-A0A9W4N2Q5-F1
#
_cell.length_a   1.000
_cell.length_b   1.000
_cell.length_c   1.000
_cell.angle_alpha   90.00
_cell.angle_beta   90.00
_cell.angle_gamma   90.00
#
_symmetry.space_group_name_H-M   'P 1'
#
loop_
_entity.id
_entity.type
_entity.pdbx_description
1 polymer ?
#
loop_
_entity_poly.entity_id
_entity_poly.type
_entity_poly.pdbx_seq_one_letter_code
_entity_poly.pdbx_strand_id
1 'polypeptide(L)'
;MGFFFATVYVNVFQIIVSGLYLLCNNIITVMLMASEWNSYRSKRRPLRVSCPRGYQRSTYFLSLPYRYSLPLMAASSALHWLVSQSIFVIQTIAYQTPEFDRAPDLDGSLVGRSPIAMLLAVVVGGAMIFTMLGFSVFSKYKPSPIIGNGKSPSYPAPLVGTCSAAISAACHAHPEDRDPTLLPIRWGYVKDDPEHPIGRFRFSTARDIVYPTYITTEKLSF
;
A
#
# COMPACT_ATOMS: atom_id res chain seq x y z
N MET A 1 39.78 10.16 4.74
CA MET A 1 38.65 9.23 4.97
C MET A 1 39.08 7.87 4.45
N GLY A 2 38.94 6.80 5.23
CA GLY A 2 39.21 5.46 4.72
C GLY A 2 38.17 5.04 3.67
N PHE A 3 38.57 4.22 2.70
CA PHE A 3 37.69 3.72 1.63
C PHE A 3 36.37 3.11 2.16
N PHE A 4 36.46 2.31 3.22
CA PHE A 4 35.29 1.70 3.85
C PHE A 4 34.29 2.75 4.35
N PHE A 5 34.77 3.81 5.00
CA PHE A 5 33.89 4.86 5.50
C PHE A 5 33.22 5.62 4.35
N ALA A 6 33.98 5.96 3.30
CA ALA A 6 33.42 6.62 2.12
C ALA A 6 32.33 5.77 1.47
N THR A 7 32.56 4.46 1.32
CA THR A 7 31.59 3.52 0.77
C THR A 7 30.33 3.42 1.63
N VAL A 8 30.46 3.27 2.96
CA VAL A 8 29.29 3.23 3.85
C VAL A 8 28.52 4.55 3.77
N TYR A 9 29.21 5.69 3.81
CA TYR A 9 28.60 7.02 3.72
C TYR A 9 27.78 7.21 2.44
N VAL A 10 28.31 6.83 1.28
CA VAL A 10 27.57 6.92 0.00
C VAL A 10 26.33 6.02 -0.01
N ASN A 11 26.44 4.82 0.57
CA ASN A 11 25.34 3.84 0.57
C ASN A 11 24.21 4.17 1.57
N VAL A 12 24.45 4.99 2.60
CA VAL A 12 23.37 5.44 3.51
C VAL A 12 22.23 6.11 2.74
N PHE A 13 22.55 6.89 1.70
CA PHE A 13 21.54 7.54 0.87
C PHE A 13 20.69 6.54 0.08
N GLN A 14 21.28 5.43 -0.37
CA GLN A 14 20.55 4.34 -1.03
C GLN A 14 19.57 3.68 -0.05
N ILE A 15 19.98 3.46 1.20
CA ILE A 15 19.09 2.93 2.26
C ILE A 15 17.90 3.85 2.50
N ILE A 16 18.12 5.17 2.52
CA ILE A 16 17.05 6.16 2.68
C ILE A 16 16.03 6.05 1.54
N VAL A 17 16.48 5.96 0.28
CA VAL A 17 15.61 5.82 -0.89
C VAL A 17 14.82 4.51 -0.84
N SER A 18 15.44 3.40 -0.43
CA SER A 18 14.74 2.12 -0.23
C SER A 18 13.68 2.22 0.87
N GLY A 19 14.00 2.88 1.99
CA GLY A 19 13.04 3.14 3.06
C GLY A 19 11.84 3.95 2.57
N LEU A 20 12.09 5.00 1.78
CA LEU A 20 11.02 5.79 1.16
C LEU A 20 10.14 4.95 0.24
N TYR A 21 10.73 4.07 -0.58
CA TYR A 21 9.97 3.14 -1.43
C TYR A 21 9.05 2.23 -0.59
N LEU A 22 9.56 1.64 0.50
CA LEU A 22 8.76 0.77 1.37
C LEU A 22 7.60 1.53 2.03
N LEU A 23 7.84 2.76 2.49
CA LEU A 23 6.81 3.62 3.08
C LEU A 23 5.73 3.95 2.05
N CYS A 24 6.13 4.44 0.87
CA CYS A 24 5.23 4.74 -0.23
C CYS A 24 4.41 3.51 -0.65
N ASN A 25 5.06 2.36 -0.81
CA ASN A 25 4.41 1.10 -1.16
C ASN A 25 3.37 0.67 -0.11
N ASN A 26 3.69 0.81 1.17
CA ASN A 26 2.78 0.50 2.27
C ASN A 26 1.55 1.42 2.26
N ILE A 27 1.75 2.73 2.13
CA ILE A 27 0.65 3.72 2.09
C ILE A 27 -0.32 3.43 0.95
N ILE A 28 0.17 3.20 -0.28
CA ILE A 28 -0.72 2.87 -1.41
C ILE A 28 -1.45 1.54 -1.14
N THR A 29 -0.76 0.55 -0.58
CA THR A 29 -1.36 -0.77 -0.28
C THR A 29 -2.54 -0.61 0.67
N VAL A 30 -2.33 0.06 1.81
CA VAL A 30 -3.38 0.28 2.81
C VAL A 30 -4.55 1.09 2.22
N MET A 31 -4.24 2.12 1.42
CA MET A 31 -5.26 2.93 0.74
C MET A 31 -6.10 2.09 -0.23
N LEU A 32 -5.48 1.23 -1.04
CA LEU A 32 -6.20 0.35 -1.96
C LEU A 32 -6.99 -0.74 -1.23
N MET A 33 -6.45 -1.32 -0.15
CA MET A 33 -7.18 -2.28 0.67
C MET A 33 -8.42 -1.64 1.31
N ALA A 34 -8.30 -0.42 1.84
CA ALA A 34 -9.44 0.33 2.38
C ALA A 34 -10.49 0.63 1.31
N SER A 35 -10.06 1.01 0.10
CA SER A 35 -10.93 1.22 -1.06
C SER A 35 -11.72 -0.05 -1.43
N GLU A 36 -11.01 -1.17 -1.52
CA GLU A 36 -11.59 -2.46 -1.85
C GLU A 36 -12.57 -2.91 -0.76
N TRP A 37 -12.18 -2.79 0.51
CA TRP A 37 -13.03 -3.10 1.67
C TRP A 37 -14.33 -2.30 1.66
N ASN A 38 -14.24 -0.99 1.48
CA ASN A 38 -15.41 -0.12 1.40
C ASN A 38 -16.32 -0.45 0.20
N SER A 39 -15.77 -1.04 -0.87
CA SER A 39 -16.56 -1.45 -2.03
C SER A 39 -17.49 -2.65 -1.76
N TYR A 40 -17.18 -3.50 -0.77
CA TYR A 40 -18.06 -4.61 -0.37
C TYR A 40 -19.31 -4.12 0.37
N ARG A 41 -19.37 -2.86 0.82
CA ARG A 41 -20.58 -2.28 1.44
C ARG A 41 -21.67 -1.97 0.41
N SER A 42 -21.27 -1.43 -0.75
CA SER A 42 -22.23 -0.96 -1.75
C SER A 42 -22.73 -2.08 -2.65
N LYS A 43 -21.88 -3.05 -3.02
CA LYS A 43 -22.26 -4.13 -3.92
C LYS A 43 -21.61 -5.46 -3.55
N ARG A 44 -22.26 -6.55 -3.97
CA ARG A 44 -21.68 -7.89 -3.90
C ARG A 44 -20.44 -7.96 -4.78
N ARG A 45 -19.32 -8.38 -4.21
CA ARG A 45 -18.06 -8.57 -4.93
C ARG A 45 -17.41 -9.89 -4.53
N PRO A 46 -16.69 -10.55 -5.45
CA PRO A 46 -15.90 -11.73 -5.12
C PRO A 46 -14.68 -11.35 -4.28
N LEU A 47 -14.32 -12.20 -3.31
CA LEU A 47 -13.10 -12.07 -2.53
C LEU A 47 -11.86 -12.32 -3.38
N ARG A 48 -10.75 -11.73 -2.94
CA ARG A 48 -9.41 -12.02 -3.45
C ARG A 48 -8.74 -13.02 -2.53
N VAL A 49 -8.41 -14.18 -3.07
CA VAL A 49 -7.83 -15.29 -2.31
C VAL A 49 -6.63 -15.86 -3.06
N SER A 50 -5.71 -16.50 -2.34
CA SER A 50 -4.53 -17.12 -2.94
C SER A 50 -4.87 -18.34 -3.79
N CYS A 51 -5.93 -19.07 -3.43
CA CYS A 51 -6.42 -20.25 -4.14
C CYS A 51 -7.90 -20.05 -4.52
N PRO A 52 -8.20 -19.41 -5.66
CA PRO A 52 -9.57 -19.11 -6.04
C PRO A 52 -10.37 -20.39 -6.31
N ARG A 53 -11.61 -20.43 -5.80
CA ARG A 53 -12.63 -21.43 -6.12
C ARG A 53 -13.93 -20.71 -6.50
N GLY A 54 -14.69 -21.27 -7.44
CA GLY A 54 -15.93 -20.65 -7.91
C GLY A 54 -15.71 -19.28 -8.58
N TYR A 55 -16.49 -18.28 -8.16
CA TYR A 55 -16.44 -16.91 -8.72
C TYR A 55 -15.40 -16.00 -8.05
N GLN A 56 -14.59 -16.52 -7.12
CA GLN A 56 -13.55 -15.76 -6.42
C GLN A 56 -12.40 -15.38 -7.35
N ARG A 57 -11.66 -14.31 -6.98
CA ARG A 57 -10.54 -13.79 -7.77
C ARG A 57 -9.22 -14.18 -7.14
N SER A 58 -8.21 -14.44 -7.96
CA SER A 58 -6.84 -14.61 -7.47
C SER A 58 -6.26 -13.27 -6.99
N THR A 59 -5.32 -13.35 -6.06
CA THR A 59 -4.44 -12.24 -5.69
C THR A 59 -3.48 -11.90 -6.82
N TYR A 60 -2.99 -10.65 -6.86
CA TYR A 60 -1.92 -10.28 -7.78
C TYR A 60 -0.59 -10.92 -7.33
N PHE A 61 0.32 -11.18 -8.27
CA PHE A 61 1.66 -11.68 -7.95
C PHE A 61 2.50 -10.62 -7.20
N LEU A 62 2.34 -9.34 -7.54
CA LEU A 62 2.77 -8.21 -6.72
C LEU A 62 1.61 -7.76 -5.82
N SER A 63 1.88 -7.39 -4.57
CA SER A 63 0.86 -7.00 -3.58
C SER A 63 -0.11 -5.88 -4.04
N LEU A 64 0.25 -5.11 -5.08
CA LEU A 64 -0.57 -4.04 -5.65
C LEU A 64 -0.95 -4.29 -7.12
N PRO A 65 -2.08 -3.71 -7.60
CA PRO A 65 -2.36 -3.65 -9.02
C PRO A 65 -1.19 -3.00 -9.79
N TYR A 66 -0.82 -3.58 -10.92
CA TYR A 66 0.31 -3.11 -11.76
C TYR A 66 0.26 -1.63 -12.12
N ARG A 67 -0.94 -1.04 -12.22
CA ARG A 67 -1.13 0.39 -12.50
C ARG A 67 -0.52 1.33 -11.46
N TYR A 68 -0.40 0.88 -10.20
CA TYR A 68 0.23 1.65 -9.12
C TYR A 68 1.64 1.16 -8.83
N SER A 69 1.87 -0.16 -8.92
CA SER A 69 3.18 -0.74 -8.63
C SER A 69 4.23 -0.38 -9.67
N LEU A 70 3.91 -0.41 -10.97
CA LEU A 70 4.89 -0.15 -12.03
C LEU A 70 5.42 1.29 -12.00
N PRO A 71 4.58 2.35 -11.90
CA PRO A 71 5.09 3.72 -11.79
C PRO A 71 5.93 3.93 -10.53
N LEU A 72 5.51 3.36 -9.40
CA LEU A 72 6.26 3.47 -8.14
C LEU A 72 7.63 2.79 -8.24
N MET A 73 7.69 1.59 -8.81
CA MET A 73 8.95 0.88 -9.04
C MET A 73 9.85 1.63 -10.02
N ALA A 74 9.29 2.14 -11.13
CA ALA A 74 10.07 2.91 -12.11
C ALA A 74 10.64 4.19 -11.50
N ALA A 75 9.83 4.94 -10.74
CA ALA A 75 10.29 6.14 -10.04
C ALA A 75 11.35 5.83 -8.98
N SER A 76 11.18 4.75 -8.22
CA SER A 76 12.16 4.31 -7.22
C SER A 76 13.49 3.87 -7.87
N SER A 77 13.43 3.09 -8.96
CA SER A 77 14.63 2.71 -9.73
C SER A 77 15.36 3.94 -10.29
N ALA A 78 14.61 4.91 -10.82
CA ALA A 78 15.18 6.17 -11.30
C ALA A 78 15.83 6.98 -10.17
N LEU A 79 15.22 7.03 -8.98
CA LEU A 79 15.80 7.68 -7.81
C LEU A 79 17.09 6.98 -7.35
N HIS A 80 17.08 5.65 -7.26
CA HIS A 80 18.28 4.87 -6.91
C HIS A 80 19.43 5.14 -7.89
N TRP A 81 19.12 5.17 -9.18
CA TRP A 81 20.07 5.50 -10.23
C TRP A 81 20.60 6.94 -10.10
N LEU A 82 19.73 7.94 -9.94
CA LEU A 82 20.13 9.34 -9.77
C LEU A 82 20.97 9.55 -8.50
N VAL A 83 20.64 8.88 -7.40
CA VAL A 83 21.42 8.94 -6.16
C VAL A 83 22.82 8.35 -6.36
N SER A 84 22.95 7.27 -7.14
CA SER A 84 24.27 6.71 -7.50
C SER A 84 25.15 7.70 -8.27
N GLN A 85 24.52 8.58 -9.08
CA GLN A 85 25.22 9.62 -9.83
C GLN A 85 25.44 10.90 -9.01
N SER A 86 24.68 11.07 -7.93
CA SER A 86 24.72 12.25 -7.06
C SER A 86 25.91 12.21 -6.10
N ILE A 87 26.12 11.07 -5.46
CA ILE A 87 27.19 10.86 -4.50
C ILE A 87 27.85 9.53 -4.84
N PHE A 88 29.16 9.55 -5.10
CA PHE A 88 29.91 8.37 -5.49
C PHE A 88 31.31 8.38 -4.89
N VAL A 89 31.92 7.21 -4.74
CA VAL A 89 33.29 7.10 -4.21
C VAL A 89 34.28 7.30 -5.35
N ILE A 90 35.28 8.15 -5.13
CA ILE A 90 36.40 8.37 -6.04
C ILE A 90 37.65 7.81 -5.35
N GLN A 91 38.44 7.05 -6.10
CA GLN A 91 39.79 6.67 -5.70
C GLN A 91 40.79 7.42 -6.57
N THR A 92 41.71 8.13 -5.93
CA THR A 92 42.79 8.84 -6.60
C THR A 92 44.10 8.10 -6.39
N ILE A 93 44.81 7.84 -7.48
CA ILE A 93 46.15 7.26 -7.48
C ILE A 93 47.15 8.39 -7.71
N ALA A 94 48.11 8.54 -6.82
CA ALA A 94 49.10 9.60 -6.89
C ALA A 94 50.39 9.13 -7.60
N TYR A 95 50.97 10.02 -8.40
CA TYR A 95 52.26 9.84 -9.05
C TYR A 95 53.18 11.00 -8.70
N GLN A 96 54.46 10.73 -8.47
CA GLN A 96 55.47 11.73 -8.11
C GLN A 96 56.33 12.07 -9.34
N THR A 97 56.50 13.35 -9.61
CA THR A 97 57.40 13.86 -10.67
C THR A 97 58.84 13.99 -10.14
N PRO A 98 59.88 13.82 -10.99
CA PRO A 98 59.83 13.70 -12.46
C PRO A 98 59.71 12.27 -13.00
N GLU A 99 60.05 11.22 -12.24
CA GLU A 99 60.05 9.84 -12.74
C GLU A 99 58.65 9.22 -12.99
N PHE A 100 57.56 9.88 -12.57
CA PHE A 100 56.20 9.33 -12.60
C PHE A 100 56.05 8.01 -11.82
N ASP A 101 56.84 7.84 -10.76
CA ASP A 101 56.69 6.70 -9.87
C ASP A 101 55.41 6.83 -9.04
N ARG A 102 54.72 5.71 -8.81
CA ARG A 102 53.50 5.67 -8.01
C ARG A 102 53.84 5.96 -6.54
N ALA A 103 53.11 6.90 -5.94
CA ALA A 103 53.25 7.28 -4.53
C ALA A 103 52.03 6.78 -3.72
N PRO A 104 52.03 5.51 -3.25
CA PRO A 104 50.86 4.91 -2.58
C PRO A 104 50.47 5.62 -1.28
N ASP A 105 51.40 6.30 -0.61
CA ASP A 105 51.15 7.07 0.61
C ASP A 105 50.27 8.31 0.37
N LEU A 106 50.19 8.76 -0.89
CA LEU A 106 49.38 9.88 -1.35
C LEU A 106 48.07 9.42 -2.02
N ASP A 107 47.83 8.10 -2.11
CA ASP A 107 46.56 7.56 -2.61
C ASP A 107 45.42 7.94 -1.65
N GLY A 108 44.28 8.34 -2.23
CA GLY A 108 43.19 8.94 -1.49
C GLY A 108 41.85 8.33 -1.86
N SER A 109 40.99 8.12 -0.86
CA SER A 109 39.56 7.87 -1.09
C SER A 109 38.77 9.12 -0.77
N LEU A 110 38.10 9.64 -1.79
CA LEU A 110 37.32 10.87 -1.77
C LEU A 110 35.86 10.54 -2.09
N VAL A 111 34.97 11.48 -1.76
CA VAL A 111 33.55 11.38 -2.11
C VAL A 111 33.26 12.43 -3.19
N GLY A 112 32.96 11.96 -4.39
CA GLY A 112 32.47 12.77 -5.50
C GLY A 112 31.02 13.20 -5.26
N ARG A 113 30.70 14.43 -5.68
CA ARG A 113 29.34 14.99 -5.62
C ARG A 113 28.99 15.64 -6.95
N SER A 114 27.85 15.28 -7.51
CA SER A 114 27.31 15.89 -8.73
C SER A 114 26.08 16.73 -8.41
N PRO A 115 26.17 18.08 -8.49
CA PRO A 115 25.04 18.95 -8.14
C PRO A 115 23.86 18.78 -9.10
N ILE A 116 24.10 18.45 -10.36
CA ILE A 116 23.06 18.23 -11.37
C ILE A 116 22.26 16.96 -11.03
N ALA A 117 22.95 15.86 -10.74
CA ALA A 117 22.27 14.61 -10.36
C ALA A 117 21.50 14.77 -9.04
N MET A 118 22.06 15.52 -8.08
CA MET A 118 21.36 15.85 -6.83
C MET A 118 20.08 16.64 -7.09
N LEU A 119 20.14 17.67 -7.94
CA LEU A 119 18.96 18.47 -8.30
C LEU A 119 17.88 17.61 -8.95
N LEU A 120 18.27 16.75 -9.91
CA LEU A 120 17.34 15.83 -10.58
C LEU A 120 16.73 14.83 -9.58
N ALA A 121 17.51 14.29 -8.65
CA ALA A 121 17.00 13.39 -7.61
C ALA A 121 15.95 14.08 -6.73
N VAL A 122 16.20 15.34 -6.33
CA VAL A 122 15.24 16.14 -5.55
C VAL A 122 13.97 16.42 -6.34
N VAL A 123 14.07 16.78 -7.61
CA VAL A 123 12.91 17.04 -8.48
C VAL A 123 12.06 15.79 -8.66
N VAL A 124 12.68 14.64 -8.98
CA VAL A 124 11.96 13.36 -9.16
C VAL A 124 11.34 12.90 -7.83
N GLY A 125 12.07 13.00 -6.73
CA GLY A 125 11.57 12.61 -5.40
C GLY A 125 10.41 13.51 -4.94
N GLY A 126 10.55 14.82 -5.16
CA GLY A 126 9.49 15.79 -4.91
C GLY A 126 8.25 15.50 -5.75
N ALA A 127 8.40 15.30 -7.06
CA ALA A 127 7.28 14.94 -7.95
C ALA A 127 6.58 13.64 -7.50
N MET A 128 7.33 12.63 -7.06
CA MET A 128 6.76 11.39 -6.50
C MET A 128 5.89 11.67 -5.27
N ILE A 129 6.35 12.51 -4.34
CA ILE A 129 5.58 12.88 -3.14
C ILE A 129 4.35 13.72 -3.52
N PHE A 130 4.49 14.71 -4.40
CA PHE A 130 3.36 15.56 -4.82
C PHE A 130 2.28 14.78 -5.56
N THR A 131 2.64 13.82 -6.41
CA THR A 131 1.67 12.96 -7.10
C THR A 131 0.93 12.05 -6.11
N MET A 132 1.62 11.52 -5.10
CA MET A 132 0.97 10.78 -4.01
C MET A 132 0.02 11.65 -3.19
N LEU A 133 0.46 12.85 -2.81
CA LEU A 133 -0.36 13.78 -2.03
C LEU A 133 -1.58 14.22 -2.83
N GLY A 134 -1.39 14.51 -4.12
CA GLY A 134 -2.46 14.79 -5.07
C GLY A 134 -3.44 13.61 -5.15
N PHE A 135 -2.94 12.39 -5.30
CA PHE A 135 -3.81 11.21 -5.33
C PHE A 135 -4.61 11.07 -4.02
N SER A 136 -4.00 11.32 -2.86
CA SER A 136 -4.67 11.28 -1.56
C SER A 136 -5.74 12.37 -1.41
N VAL A 137 -5.49 13.58 -1.90
CA VAL A 137 -6.41 14.73 -1.74
C VAL A 137 -7.53 14.69 -2.78
N PHE A 138 -7.23 14.35 -4.03
CA PHE A 138 -8.19 14.35 -5.13
C PHE A 138 -8.99 13.05 -5.22
N SER A 139 -8.42 11.92 -4.81
CA SER A 139 -9.14 10.64 -4.73
C SER A 139 -9.93 10.53 -3.43
N LYS A 140 -10.69 11.58 -3.07
CA LYS A 140 -11.68 11.46 -2.00
C LYS A 140 -12.63 10.34 -2.40
N TYR A 141 -12.68 9.30 -1.57
CA TYR A 141 -13.60 8.19 -1.74
C TYR A 141 -15.02 8.74 -1.72
N LYS A 142 -15.61 8.95 -2.91
CA LYS A 142 -17.02 9.25 -3.01
C LYS A 142 -17.75 8.03 -2.44
N PRO A 143 -18.47 8.14 -1.31
CA PRO A 143 -19.33 7.05 -0.86
C PRO A 143 -20.29 6.77 -2.01
N SER A 144 -20.24 5.54 -2.55
CA SER A 144 -21.07 5.14 -3.68
C SER A 144 -22.52 5.53 -3.39
N PRO A 145 -23.15 6.39 -4.22
CA PRO A 145 -24.50 6.80 -3.97
C PRO A 145 -25.42 5.63 -4.33
N ILE A 146 -26.32 5.32 -3.41
CA ILE A 146 -27.61 4.65 -3.64
C ILE A 146 -27.53 3.14 -3.92
N ILE A 147 -28.10 2.35 -3.00
CA ILE A 147 -28.44 0.95 -3.21
C ILE A 147 -29.96 0.86 -3.40
N GLY A 148 -30.39 0.18 -4.47
CA GLY A 148 -31.61 -0.64 -4.66
C GLY A 148 -33.01 -0.07 -4.31
N ASN A 149 -33.12 0.71 -3.24
CA ASN A 149 -34.30 1.38 -2.69
C ASN A 149 -34.05 2.88 -2.42
N GLY A 150 -33.09 3.51 -3.09
CA GLY A 150 -32.82 4.96 -2.94
C GLY A 150 -32.03 5.36 -1.67
N LYS A 151 -31.69 4.43 -0.78
CA LYS A 151 -31.04 4.75 0.51
C LYS A 151 -29.52 4.55 0.43
N SER A 152 -28.78 5.59 0.85
CA SER A 152 -27.34 5.48 1.10
C SER A 152 -27.13 4.64 2.36
N PRO A 153 -26.13 3.76 2.42
CA PRO A 153 -25.90 2.96 3.61
C PRO A 153 -25.58 3.88 4.80
N SER A 154 -26.18 3.65 5.97
CA SER A 154 -26.06 4.58 7.11
C SER A 154 -24.70 4.51 7.84
N TYR A 155 -24.03 3.35 7.81
CA TYR A 155 -22.83 3.11 8.63
C TYR A 155 -21.57 2.86 7.81
N PRO A 156 -20.45 3.59 8.02
CA PRO A 156 -19.20 3.35 7.30
C PRO A 156 -18.73 1.91 7.51
N ALA A 157 -18.16 1.30 6.46
CA ALA A 157 -17.47 0.03 6.64
C ALA A 157 -16.30 0.25 7.61
N PRO A 158 -16.08 -0.66 8.58
CA PRO A 158 -14.95 -0.54 9.50
C PRO A 158 -13.66 -0.51 8.68
N LEU A 159 -12.73 0.36 9.08
CA LEU A 159 -11.40 0.39 8.49
C LEU A 159 -10.61 -0.80 9.04
N VAL A 160 -10.80 -1.96 8.40
CA VAL A 160 -10.20 -3.23 8.83
C VAL A 160 -8.70 -3.28 8.53
N GLY A 161 -8.23 -2.52 7.53
CA GLY A 161 -6.82 -2.39 7.20
C GLY A 161 -6.16 -3.75 6.96
N THR A 162 -5.03 -4.00 7.64
CA THR A 162 -4.29 -5.27 7.62
C THR A 162 -4.49 -6.11 8.89
N CYS A 163 -5.45 -5.74 9.75
CA CYS A 163 -5.68 -6.44 11.02
C CYS A 163 -6.43 -7.75 10.78
N SER A 164 -5.73 -8.88 10.92
CA SER A 164 -6.31 -10.22 10.74
C SER A 164 -7.49 -10.49 11.67
N ALA A 165 -7.44 -10.01 12.92
CA ALA A 165 -8.55 -10.16 13.87
C ALA A 165 -9.83 -9.45 13.37
N ALA A 166 -9.70 -8.21 12.86
CA ALA A 166 -10.82 -7.45 12.33
C ALA A 166 -11.36 -8.06 11.02
N ILE A 167 -10.50 -8.63 10.17
CA ILE A 167 -10.92 -9.39 8.98
C ILE A 167 -11.70 -10.64 9.42
N SER A 168 -11.19 -11.39 10.39
CA SER A 168 -11.81 -12.62 10.88
C SER A 168 -13.20 -12.37 11.46
N ALA A 169 -13.36 -11.31 12.27
CA ALA A 169 -14.65 -10.93 12.83
C ALA A 169 -15.72 -10.69 11.75
N ALA A 170 -15.33 -10.09 10.62
CA ALA A 170 -16.24 -9.85 9.48
C ALA A 170 -16.54 -11.13 8.67
N CYS A 171 -15.65 -12.13 8.71
CA CYS A 171 -15.74 -13.37 7.95
C CYS A 171 -16.52 -14.50 8.63
N HIS A 172 -17.07 -14.28 9.83
CA HIS A 172 -17.96 -15.26 10.46
C HIS A 172 -19.28 -15.37 9.69
N ALA A 173 -19.40 -16.45 8.91
CA ALA A 173 -20.59 -16.74 8.10
C ALA A 173 -21.82 -16.99 8.97
N HIS A 174 -22.99 -16.60 8.48
CA HIS A 174 -24.25 -17.01 9.08
C HIS A 174 -24.53 -18.50 8.78
N PRO A 175 -25.16 -19.28 9.69
CA PRO A 175 -25.46 -20.70 9.46
C PRO A 175 -26.26 -20.99 8.19
N GLU A 176 -27.07 -20.02 7.75
CA GLU A 176 -27.88 -20.12 6.53
C GLU A 176 -27.21 -19.52 5.27
N ASP A 177 -26.02 -18.91 5.38
CA ASP A 177 -25.31 -18.45 4.20
C ASP A 177 -24.77 -19.64 3.40
N ARG A 178 -25.24 -19.79 2.16
CA ARG A 178 -24.78 -20.84 1.25
C ARG A 178 -23.46 -20.43 0.59
N ASP A 179 -22.46 -21.30 0.70
CA ASP A 179 -21.17 -21.24 0.00
C ASP A 179 -20.52 -19.84 -0.09
N PRO A 180 -20.30 -19.13 1.04
CA PRO A 180 -19.66 -17.81 1.06
C PRO A 180 -18.24 -17.80 0.48
N THR A 181 -17.61 -18.97 0.40
CA THR A 181 -16.28 -19.17 -0.20
C THR A 181 -16.31 -19.34 -1.72
N LEU A 182 -17.48 -19.42 -2.36
CA LEU A 182 -17.59 -19.62 -3.82
C LEU A 182 -18.25 -18.45 -4.53
N LEU A 183 -19.10 -17.70 -3.82
CA LEU A 183 -19.96 -16.68 -4.39
C LEU A 183 -19.52 -15.25 -4.00
N PRO A 184 -19.94 -14.23 -4.76
CA PRO A 184 -19.73 -12.84 -4.40
C PRO A 184 -20.45 -12.46 -3.09
N ILE A 185 -19.73 -11.84 -2.17
CA ILE A 185 -20.24 -11.47 -0.85
C ILE A 185 -20.41 -9.95 -0.73
N ARG A 186 -21.23 -9.53 0.23
CA ARG A 186 -21.42 -8.12 0.58
C ARG A 186 -21.34 -7.95 2.10
N TRP A 187 -20.74 -6.85 2.53
CA TRP A 187 -20.65 -6.48 3.93
C TRP A 187 -21.87 -5.69 4.37
N GLY A 188 -22.46 -6.05 5.51
CA GLY A 188 -23.57 -5.33 6.08
C GLY A 188 -24.12 -5.98 7.34
N TYR A 189 -25.22 -5.43 7.86
CA TYR A 189 -25.89 -6.00 9.02
C TYR A 189 -26.86 -7.09 8.57
N VAL A 190 -26.67 -8.28 9.15
CA VAL A 190 -27.47 -9.48 8.91
C VAL A 190 -28.17 -9.82 10.21
N LYS A 191 -29.51 -9.85 10.20
CA LYS A 191 -30.32 -10.36 11.32
C LYS A 191 -30.08 -11.86 11.46
N ASP A 192 -30.04 -12.38 12.68
CA ASP A 192 -29.95 -13.82 12.91
C ASP A 192 -31.32 -14.48 12.63
N ASP A 193 -32.40 -13.85 13.11
CA ASP A 193 -33.80 -14.27 12.91
C ASP A 193 -34.61 -13.12 12.25
N PRO A 194 -35.46 -13.38 11.24
CA PRO A 194 -36.34 -12.36 10.66
C PRO A 194 -37.24 -11.64 11.67
N GLU A 195 -37.70 -12.32 12.72
CA GLU A 195 -38.65 -11.77 13.71
C GLU A 195 -37.96 -10.96 14.81
N HIS A 196 -36.73 -11.32 15.18
CA HIS A 196 -35.99 -10.64 16.24
C HIS A 196 -35.06 -9.55 15.70
N PRO A 197 -34.90 -8.41 16.41
CA PRO A 197 -34.01 -7.33 16.00
C PRO A 197 -32.52 -7.63 16.22
N ILE A 198 -32.15 -8.85 16.59
CA ILE A 198 -30.78 -9.24 16.93
C ILE A 198 -30.06 -9.70 15.64
N GLY A 199 -28.84 -9.21 15.46
CA GLY A 199 -28.03 -9.45 14.28
C GLY A 199 -26.64 -8.89 14.45
N ARG A 200 -25.76 -9.16 13.48
CA ARG A 200 -24.36 -8.71 13.51
C ARG A 200 -23.90 -8.23 12.15
N PHE A 201 -22.91 -7.34 12.14
CA PHE A 201 -22.22 -6.95 10.92
C PHE A 201 -21.29 -8.07 10.46
N ARG A 202 -21.50 -8.56 9.24
CA ARG A 202 -20.72 -9.67 8.66
C ARG A 202 -20.79 -9.63 7.15
N PHE A 203 -19.98 -10.45 6.49
CA PHE A 203 -20.17 -10.76 5.08
C PHE A 203 -21.30 -11.77 4.89
N SER A 204 -22.16 -11.53 3.91
CA SER A 204 -23.21 -12.48 3.51
C SER A 204 -23.32 -12.55 1.98
N THR A 205 -23.72 -13.73 1.51
CA THR A 205 -23.90 -14.05 0.10
C THR A 205 -25.36 -13.84 -0.32
N ALA A 206 -26.29 -14.42 0.44
CA ALA A 206 -27.66 -14.67 -0.01
C ALA A 206 -28.70 -13.73 0.62
N ARG A 207 -28.50 -13.27 1.87
CA ARG A 207 -29.51 -12.46 2.58
C ARG A 207 -29.50 -10.99 2.15
N ASP A 208 -30.64 -10.34 2.31
CA ASP A 208 -30.75 -8.90 2.18
C ASP A 208 -30.08 -8.20 3.36
N ILE A 209 -29.20 -7.28 3.02
CA ILE A 209 -28.52 -6.44 4.01
C ILE A 209 -29.46 -5.30 4.40
N VAL A 210 -29.80 -5.28 5.68
CA VAL A 210 -30.61 -4.22 6.28
C VAL A 210 -29.68 -3.26 7.00
N TYR A 211 -29.96 -1.96 6.97
CA TYR A 211 -29.25 -0.99 7.81
C TYR A 211 -30.21 -0.55 8.92
N PRO A 212 -30.06 -1.07 10.15
CA PRO A 212 -30.95 -0.68 11.26
C PRO A 212 -30.83 0.82 11.52
N THR A 213 -31.90 1.45 12.03
CA THR A 213 -31.88 2.90 12.35
C THR A 213 -31.39 3.16 13.77
N TYR A 214 -31.49 2.16 14.64
CA TYR A 214 -31.00 2.14 16.02
C TYR A 214 -30.23 0.84 16.25
N ILE A 215 -29.02 0.93 16.82
CA ILE A 215 -28.25 -0.22 17.27
C ILE A 215 -28.39 -0.21 18.79
N THR A 216 -29.03 -1.22 19.38
CA THR A 216 -29.00 -1.42 20.83
C THR A 216 -27.56 -1.73 21.20
N THR A 217 -26.89 -0.78 21.86
CA THR A 217 -25.45 -0.79 22.17
C THR A 217 -25.03 -1.90 23.13
N GLU A 218 -25.96 -2.71 23.63
CA GLU A 218 -25.72 -3.71 24.66
C GLU A 218 -24.87 -4.90 24.19
N LYS A 219 -24.65 -5.10 22.88
CA LYS A 219 -23.90 -6.26 22.34
C LYS A 219 -23.07 -5.98 21.08
N LEU A 220 -22.32 -4.86 21.05
CA LEU A 220 -21.24 -4.68 20.08
C LEU A 220 -19.97 -5.42 20.55
N SER A 221 -20.01 -6.74 20.59
CA SER A 221 -18.78 -7.55 20.66
C SER A 221 -18.25 -7.72 19.24
N PHE A 222 -17.16 -7.02 18.92
CA PHE A 222 -16.36 -7.29 17.73
C PHE A 222 -15.71 -8.68 17.81
#